data_AF-A0A2E5I4Q7-F1
#
_entry.id   AF-A0A2E5I4Q7-F1
#
_cell.length_a   1.000
_cell.length_b   1.000
_cell.length_c   1.000
_cell.angle_alpha   90.00
_cell.angle_beta   90.00
_cell.angle_gamma   90.00
#
_symmetry.space_group_name_H-M   'P 1'
#
loop_
_entity.id
_entity.type
_entity.pdbx_description
1 polymer ?
#
loop_
_entity_poly.entity_id
_entity_poly.type
_entity_poly.pdbx_seq_one_letter_code
_entity_poly.pdbx_strand_id
1 'polypeptide(L)'
;MLYGNRSAAIGGCSGLLFCLALSTASLTAQERLRLDWPELARIIVQRLALEQGETVLLVAHPNMFRDLIPTLRYEVMKAGAVDLGVIDVLPPGEWDSNVIQKGAGPSREAYREILKDIHASVMLPGATPADPAYAAVPVERWPCHRSQT
;
A
#
# COMPACT_ATOMS: atom_id res chain seq x y z
N MET A 1 -50.74 54.83 5.55
CA MET A 1 -49.70 54.40 6.51
C MET A 1 -50.38 53.67 7.66
N LEU A 2 -49.74 52.62 8.13
CA LEU A 2 -50.30 51.43 8.78
C LEU A 2 -50.97 51.67 10.15
N TYR A 3 -52.15 51.07 10.33
CA TYR A 3 -52.76 50.79 11.63
C TYR A 3 -53.07 49.27 11.65
N GLY A 4 -52.22 48.49 12.30
CA GLY A 4 -52.37 47.04 12.42
C GLY A 4 -52.80 46.66 13.83
N ASN A 5 -54.08 46.33 13.98
CA ASN A 5 -54.73 46.01 15.24
C ASN A 5 -55.21 44.54 15.20
N ARG A 6 -54.86 43.81 16.27
CA ARG A 6 -55.61 42.72 16.93
C ARG A 6 -55.84 41.34 16.24
N SER A 7 -55.44 40.34 17.04
CA SER A 7 -56.25 39.20 17.51
C SER A 7 -56.19 37.85 16.80
N ALA A 8 -56.16 36.84 17.68
CA ALA A 8 -56.89 35.57 17.67
C ALA A 8 -56.26 34.34 17.00
N ALA A 9 -56.13 33.32 17.84
CA ALA A 9 -55.99 31.91 17.49
C ALA A 9 -57.27 31.36 16.86
N ILE A 10 -57.10 30.44 15.90
CA ILE A 10 -57.95 29.31 15.41
C ILE A 10 -56.99 28.61 14.41
N GLY A 11 -56.62 27.34 14.50
CA GLY A 11 -57.46 26.15 14.54
C GLY A 11 -57.29 25.39 13.21
N GLY A 12 -56.61 24.24 13.28
CA GLY A 12 -56.72 23.08 12.36
C GLY A 12 -56.42 23.23 10.87
N CYS A 13 -55.49 22.41 10.34
CA CYS A 13 -55.79 21.53 9.21
C CYS A 13 -54.63 20.58 8.92
N SER A 14 -54.99 19.32 8.65
CA SER A 14 -54.17 18.21 8.20
C SER A 14 -53.05 18.58 7.23
N GLY A 15 -51.83 18.15 7.56
CA GLY A 15 -50.74 18.05 6.62
C GLY A 15 -49.89 16.84 6.99
N LEU A 16 -50.02 15.77 6.20
CA LEU A 16 -49.13 14.61 6.21
C LEU A 16 -47.67 15.08 6.35
N LEU A 17 -47.00 14.68 7.43
CA LEU A 17 -45.56 14.42 7.36
C LEU A 17 -45.30 13.04 7.94
N PHE A 18 -45.51 12.08 7.05
CA PHE A 18 -44.94 10.75 7.11
C PHE A 18 -43.42 10.94 7.08
N CYS A 19 -42.79 11.12 8.25
CA CYS A 19 -41.33 11.10 8.39
C CYS A 19 -40.85 9.68 8.15
N LEU A 20 -40.80 9.31 6.87
CA LEU A 20 -40.14 8.13 6.34
C LEU A 20 -38.71 8.11 6.86
N ALA A 21 -38.47 7.14 7.73
CA ALA A 21 -37.22 6.44 7.96
C ALA A 21 -36.16 6.66 6.85
N LEU A 22 -35.33 7.69 7.01
CA LEU A 22 -34.10 7.89 6.25
C LEU A 22 -32.91 7.89 7.22
N SER A 23 -32.74 6.80 7.95
CA SER A 23 -31.52 6.55 8.73
C SER A 23 -30.73 5.33 8.24
N THR A 24 -31.07 4.77 7.08
CA THR A 24 -30.34 3.64 6.47
C THR A 24 -29.09 4.07 5.67
N ALA A 25 -28.54 5.26 5.91
CA ALA A 25 -27.35 5.75 5.20
C ALA A 25 -26.03 5.53 5.94
N SER A 26 -25.98 4.72 7.01
CA SER A 26 -24.76 4.51 7.81
C SER A 26 -24.04 3.18 7.57
N LEU A 27 -24.45 2.35 6.60
CA LEU A 27 -23.88 1.00 6.41
C LEU A 27 -23.02 0.79 5.14
N THR A 28 -22.71 1.83 4.35
CA THR A 28 -21.90 1.67 3.11
C THR A 28 -20.49 2.24 3.19
N ALA A 29 -20.10 2.87 4.31
CA ALA A 29 -18.75 3.41 4.50
C ALA A 29 -17.75 2.36 5.04
N GLN A 30 -18.22 1.34 5.76
CA GLN A 30 -17.38 0.32 6.39
C GLN A 30 -17.01 -0.86 5.47
N GLU A 31 -17.52 -0.91 4.24
CA GLU A 31 -17.21 -1.95 3.25
C GLU A 31 -15.97 -1.61 2.39
N ARG A 32 -15.44 -0.38 2.49
CA ARG A 32 -14.35 0.17 1.64
C ARG A 32 -12.94 0.10 2.24
N LEU A 33 -12.64 -0.83 3.13
CA LEU A 33 -11.26 -1.07 3.60
C LEU A 33 -10.93 -2.56 3.72
N ARG A 34 -11.63 -3.43 2.97
CA ARG A 34 -11.06 -4.71 2.58
C ARG A 34 -10.25 -4.46 1.31
N LEU A 35 -8.94 -4.31 1.47
CA LEU A 35 -8.02 -4.21 0.34
C LEU A 35 -8.10 -5.49 -0.48
N ASP A 36 -8.47 -5.38 -1.75
CA ASP A 36 -8.43 -6.47 -2.72
C ASP A 36 -6.97 -6.73 -3.08
N TRP A 37 -6.34 -7.66 -2.35
CA TRP A 37 -4.92 -7.98 -2.51
C TRP A 37 -4.56 -8.53 -3.89
N PRO A 38 -5.37 -9.41 -4.52
CA PRO A 38 -5.14 -9.82 -5.91
C PRO A 38 -5.15 -8.63 -6.89
N GLU A 39 -6.14 -7.75 -6.80
CA GLU A 39 -6.25 -6.61 -7.72
C GLU A 39 -5.12 -5.60 -7.51
N LEU A 40 -4.76 -5.33 -6.25
CA LEU A 40 -3.63 -4.46 -5.93
C LEU A 40 -2.31 -5.04 -6.48
N ALA A 41 -2.06 -6.34 -6.29
CA ALA A 41 -0.90 -7.03 -6.85
C ALA A 41 -0.83 -6.90 -8.38
N ARG A 42 -1.96 -7.13 -9.06
CA ARG A 42 -2.07 -6.99 -10.51
C ARG A 42 -1.70 -5.57 -10.96
N ILE A 43 -2.23 -4.55 -10.28
CA ILE A 43 -1.92 -3.15 -10.60
C ILE A 43 -0.44 -2.84 -10.38
N ILE A 44 0.16 -3.28 -9.27
CA ILE A 44 1.58 -3.07 -8.98
C ILE A 44 2.46 -3.66 -10.09
N VAL A 45 2.21 -4.92 -10.47
CA VAL A 45 2.97 -5.61 -11.53
C VAL A 45 2.79 -4.94 -12.89
N GLN A 46 1.57 -4.48 -13.21
CA GLN A 46 1.33 -3.72 -14.42
C GLN A 46 2.11 -2.41 -14.47
N ARG A 47 2.26 -1.72 -13.33
CA ARG A 47 3.02 -0.48 -13.24
C ARG A 47 4.53 -0.70 -13.29
N LEU A 48 5.01 -1.82 -12.76
CA LEU A 48 6.40 -2.26 -12.89
C LEU A 48 6.80 -2.45 -14.36
N ALA A 49 5.84 -2.82 -15.23
CA ALA A 49 6.06 -3.05 -16.65
C ALA A 49 7.19 -4.06 -16.92
N LEU A 50 7.16 -5.17 -16.18
CA LEU A 50 8.18 -6.22 -16.20
C LEU A 50 8.31 -6.86 -17.59
N GLU A 51 9.55 -7.17 -17.97
CA GLU A 51 9.87 -7.98 -19.14
C GLU A 51 10.15 -9.44 -18.77
N GLN A 52 10.11 -10.32 -19.77
CA GLN A 52 10.35 -11.74 -19.58
C GLN A 52 11.78 -11.98 -19.08
N GLY A 53 11.91 -12.73 -17.98
CA GLY A 53 13.19 -13.06 -17.36
C GLY A 53 13.75 -12.01 -16.39
N GLU A 54 13.11 -10.84 -16.24
CA GLU A 54 13.55 -9.86 -15.23
C GLU A 54 13.42 -10.42 -13.82
N THR A 55 14.42 -10.18 -12.97
CA THR A 55 14.43 -10.67 -11.59
C THR A 55 13.85 -9.64 -10.63
N VAL A 56 12.90 -10.05 -9.80
CA VAL A 56 12.18 -9.17 -8.87
C VAL A 56 12.39 -9.64 -7.43
N LEU A 57 12.71 -8.69 -6.54
CA LEU A 57 12.81 -8.93 -5.11
C LEU A 57 11.82 -8.06 -4.33
N LEU A 58 11.19 -8.62 -3.31
CA LEU A 58 10.36 -7.86 -2.39
C LEU A 58 11.13 -7.56 -1.10
N VAL A 59 11.00 -6.34 -0.57
CA VAL A 59 11.49 -5.98 0.76
C VAL A 59 10.29 -5.61 1.62
N ALA A 60 10.11 -6.32 2.73
CA ALA A 60 8.90 -6.26 3.52
C ALA A 60 9.18 -6.19 5.02
N HIS A 61 8.20 -5.70 5.79
CA HIS A 61 8.19 -5.91 7.23
C HIS A 61 7.45 -7.21 7.54
N PRO A 62 7.97 -8.11 8.40
CA PRO A 62 7.49 -9.50 8.53
C PRO A 62 6.02 -9.63 8.98
N ASN A 63 5.48 -8.61 9.63
CA ASN A 63 4.10 -8.61 10.14
C ASN A 63 3.14 -7.68 9.38
N MET A 64 3.57 -7.05 8.29
CA MET A 64 2.74 -6.15 7.50
C MET A 64 2.51 -6.71 6.09
N PHE A 65 1.33 -6.50 5.52
CA PHE A 65 0.99 -6.89 4.15
C PHE A 65 1.18 -8.39 3.83
N ARG A 66 1.07 -9.28 4.83
CA ARG A 66 1.25 -10.73 4.67
C ARG A 66 0.35 -11.37 3.60
N ASP A 67 -0.84 -10.82 3.39
CA ASP A 67 -1.78 -11.33 2.39
C ASP A 67 -1.47 -10.83 0.96
N LEU A 68 -0.78 -9.69 0.83
CA LEU A 68 -0.36 -9.12 -0.46
C LEU A 68 0.90 -9.81 -0.99
N ILE A 69 1.83 -10.19 -0.12
CA ILE A 69 3.09 -10.82 -0.51
C ILE A 69 2.87 -12.04 -1.43
N PRO A 70 2.03 -13.04 -1.09
CA PRO A 70 1.83 -14.20 -1.97
C PRO A 70 1.13 -13.83 -3.28
N THR A 71 0.16 -12.91 -3.27
CA THR A 71 -0.54 -12.50 -4.50
C THR A 71 0.39 -11.73 -5.44
N LEU A 72 1.25 -10.86 -4.89
CA LEU A 72 2.22 -10.09 -5.64
C LEU A 72 3.28 -10.99 -6.30
N ARG A 73 3.84 -11.95 -5.55
CA ARG A 73 4.82 -12.91 -6.09
C ARG A 73 4.23 -13.74 -7.23
N TYR A 74 2.98 -14.18 -7.08
CA TYR A 74 2.29 -14.90 -8.14
C TYR A 74 2.10 -14.05 -9.40
N GLU A 75 1.68 -12.80 -9.27
CA GLU A 75 1.51 -11.91 -10.43
C GLU A 75 2.85 -11.57 -11.10
N VAL A 76 3.95 -11.46 -10.35
CA VAL A 76 5.32 -11.34 -10.91
C VAL A 76 5.66 -12.54 -11.78
N MET A 77 5.48 -13.76 -11.25
CA MET A 77 5.76 -14.99 -12.01
C MET A 77 4.88 -15.10 -13.26
N LYS A 78 3.60 -14.73 -13.16
CA LYS A 78 2.64 -14.72 -14.27
C LYS A 78 2.99 -13.69 -15.35
N ALA A 79 3.66 -12.60 -15.00
CA ALA A 79 4.20 -11.63 -15.95
C ALA A 79 5.47 -12.13 -16.68
N GLY A 80 5.97 -13.33 -16.34
CA GLY A 80 7.15 -13.93 -16.96
C GLY A 80 8.48 -13.50 -16.31
N ALA A 81 8.42 -12.79 -15.18
CA ALA A 81 9.57 -12.41 -14.38
C ALA A 81 9.98 -13.53 -13.41
N VAL A 82 11.24 -13.49 -12.96
CA VAL A 82 11.81 -14.40 -11.97
C VAL A 82 11.63 -13.80 -10.58
N ASP A 83 10.83 -14.47 -9.76
CA ASP A 83 10.66 -14.11 -8.35
C ASP A 83 11.85 -14.59 -7.50
N LEU A 84 12.60 -13.64 -6.94
CA LEU A 84 13.72 -13.91 -6.02
C LEU A 84 13.27 -14.06 -4.57
N GLY A 85 11.98 -13.85 -4.27
CA GLY A 85 11.41 -13.97 -2.94
C GLY A 85 11.35 -12.66 -2.17
N VAL A 86 11.43 -12.76 -0.84
CA VAL A 86 11.19 -11.67 0.09
C VAL A 86 12.34 -11.58 1.07
N ILE A 87 12.87 -10.36 1.25
CA ILE A 87 13.72 -10.04 2.39
C ILE A 87 12.86 -9.32 3.42
N ASP A 88 12.76 -9.92 4.60
CA ASP A 88 12.16 -9.26 5.75
C ASP A 88 13.16 -8.30 6.38
N VAL A 89 12.77 -7.04 6.56
CA VAL A 89 13.53 -6.09 7.36
C VAL A 89 13.50 -6.51 8.82
N LEU A 90 14.54 -6.15 9.56
CA LEU A 90 14.61 -6.46 10.98
C LEU A 90 13.53 -5.65 11.72
N PRO A 91 12.54 -6.30 12.35
CA PRO A 91 11.53 -5.57 13.09
C PRO A 91 12.15 -4.91 14.34
N PRO A 92 11.60 -3.79 14.82
CA PRO A 92 11.97 -3.26 16.12
C PRO A 92 11.68 -4.32 17.20
N GLY A 93 12.64 -4.57 18.11
CA GLY A 93 12.53 -5.63 19.11
C GLY A 93 13.67 -5.60 20.13
N GLU A 94 13.80 -6.67 20.91
CA GLU A 94 14.77 -6.81 22.02
C GLU A 94 16.24 -6.95 21.58
N TRP A 95 16.57 -6.55 20.36
CA TRP A 95 17.95 -6.54 19.91
C TRP A 95 18.69 -5.36 20.54
N ASP A 96 19.91 -5.61 20.99
CA ASP A 96 20.80 -4.56 21.47
C ASP A 96 21.06 -3.54 20.35
N SER A 97 20.69 -2.28 20.58
CA SER A 97 20.83 -1.21 19.60
C SER A 97 22.28 -0.98 19.16
N ASN A 98 23.26 -1.27 20.01
CA ASN A 98 24.68 -1.20 19.68
C ASN A 98 25.06 -2.27 18.65
N VAL A 99 24.50 -3.48 18.79
CA VAL A 99 24.71 -4.56 17.81
C VAL A 99 24.10 -4.17 16.46
N ILE A 100 22.87 -3.63 16.46
CA ILE A 100 22.21 -3.18 15.23
C ILE A 100 23.00 -2.05 14.57
N GLN A 101 23.44 -1.06 15.34
CA GLN A 101 24.20 0.07 14.82
C GLN A 101 25.55 -0.36 14.24
N LYS A 102 26.28 -1.25 14.91
CA LYS A 102 27.55 -1.81 14.42
C LYS A 102 27.37 -2.66 13.15
N GLY A 103 26.27 -3.40 13.08
CA GLY A 103 25.97 -4.30 11.96
C GLY A 103 25.38 -3.59 10.73
N ALA A 104 24.76 -2.42 10.89
CA ALA A 104 24.02 -1.76 9.80
C ALA A 104 24.87 -1.50 8.55
N GLY A 105 26.09 -0.95 8.73
CA GLY A 105 27.02 -0.69 7.63
C GLY A 105 27.46 -1.96 6.90
N PRO A 106 28.09 -2.93 7.60
CA PRO A 106 28.48 -4.21 7.00
C PRO A 106 27.34 -4.96 6.32
N SER A 107 26.15 -5.00 6.93
CA SER A 107 24.96 -5.62 6.33
C SER A 107 24.54 -4.94 5.04
N ARG A 108 24.60 -3.61 4.98
CA ARG A 108 24.27 -2.87 3.76
C ARG A 108 25.24 -3.19 2.62
N GLU A 109 26.54 -3.25 2.89
CA GLU A 109 27.53 -3.60 1.86
C GLU A 109 27.37 -5.04 1.37
N ALA A 110 27.10 -5.99 2.29
CA ALA A 110 26.78 -7.36 1.93
C ALA A 110 25.53 -7.45 1.04
N TYR A 111 24.45 -6.73 1.39
CA TYR A 111 23.25 -6.70 0.56
C TYR A 111 23.52 -6.04 -0.80
N ARG A 112 24.31 -4.98 -0.89
CA ARG A 112 24.63 -4.35 -2.18
C ARG A 112 25.31 -5.32 -3.13
N GLU A 113 26.25 -6.10 -2.63
CA GLU A 113 26.95 -7.09 -3.45
C GLU A 113 26.00 -8.20 -3.95
N ILE A 114 25.10 -8.67 -3.09
CA ILE A 114 24.13 -9.72 -3.43
C ILE A 114 23.04 -9.20 -4.38
N LEU A 115 22.62 -7.94 -4.22
CA LEU A 115 21.47 -7.36 -4.90
C LEU A 115 21.84 -6.51 -6.13
N LYS A 116 23.11 -6.40 -6.49
CA LYS A 116 23.60 -5.54 -7.58
C LYS A 116 22.97 -5.85 -8.95
N ASP A 117 22.61 -7.11 -9.19
CA ASP A 117 22.12 -7.59 -10.50
C ASP A 117 20.59 -7.78 -10.53
N ILE A 118 19.85 -7.34 -9.50
CA ILE A 118 18.40 -7.42 -9.54
C ILE A 118 17.82 -6.37 -10.50
N HIS A 119 16.85 -6.77 -11.31
CA HIS A 119 16.24 -5.90 -12.31
C HIS A 119 15.20 -4.95 -11.70
N ALA A 120 14.45 -5.41 -10.71
CA ALA A 120 13.47 -4.59 -10.01
C ALA A 120 13.28 -5.03 -8.56
N SER A 121 12.73 -4.12 -7.74
CA SER A 121 12.27 -4.45 -6.40
C SER A 121 11.01 -3.70 -6.02
N VAL A 122 10.26 -4.24 -5.07
CA VAL A 122 9.10 -3.58 -4.48
C VAL A 122 9.33 -3.40 -2.99
N MET A 123 9.31 -2.14 -2.55
CA MET A 123 9.42 -1.76 -1.15
C MET A 123 8.03 -1.71 -0.53
N LEU A 124 7.69 -2.70 0.28
CA LEU A 124 6.39 -2.76 0.96
C LEU A 124 6.38 -1.86 2.21
N PRO A 125 5.21 -1.30 2.57
CA PRO A 125 5.12 -0.46 3.75
C PRO A 125 5.55 -1.20 5.02
N GLY A 126 6.29 -0.50 5.87
CA GLY A 126 6.94 -1.05 7.06
C GLY A 126 8.44 -1.29 6.87
N ALA A 127 8.91 -1.45 5.62
CA ALA A 127 10.32 -1.32 5.29
C ALA A 127 10.68 0.14 5.03
N THR A 128 11.86 0.57 5.45
CA THR A 128 12.31 1.97 5.42
C THR A 128 13.72 2.09 4.85
N PRO A 129 14.13 3.27 4.34
CA PRO A 129 15.52 3.50 3.93
C PRO A 129 16.58 3.35 5.03
N ALA A 130 16.18 3.26 6.31
CA ALA A 130 17.10 2.95 7.39
C ALA A 130 17.44 1.45 7.47
N ASP A 131 16.59 0.59 6.89
CA ASP A 131 16.81 -0.85 6.85
C ASP A 131 17.92 -1.19 5.84
N PRO A 132 18.94 -1.96 6.23
CA PRO A 132 20.07 -2.26 5.36
C PRO A 132 19.69 -2.88 4.01
N ALA A 133 18.68 -3.76 3.98
CA ALA A 133 18.20 -4.41 2.76
C ALA A 133 17.52 -3.40 1.81
N TYR A 134 16.66 -2.52 2.32
CA TYR A 134 16.06 -1.44 1.53
C TYR A 134 17.17 -0.55 0.94
N ALA A 135 18.11 -0.11 1.77
CA ALA A 135 19.14 0.86 1.41
C ALA A 135 20.21 0.32 0.45
N ALA A 136 20.20 -1.00 0.20
CA ALA A 136 21.14 -1.71 -0.65
C ALA A 136 20.59 -1.99 -2.05
N VAL A 137 19.27 -1.94 -2.22
CA VAL A 137 18.65 -2.08 -3.55
C VAL A 137 19.12 -0.94 -4.46
N PRO A 138 19.53 -1.25 -5.70
CA PRO A 138 19.81 -0.22 -6.70
C PRO A 138 18.59 0.69 -6.92
N VAL A 139 18.76 1.99 -6.66
CA VAL A 139 17.68 2.99 -6.84
C VAL A 139 17.42 3.28 -8.32
N GLU A 140 18.34 2.86 -9.19
CA GLU A 140 18.30 3.10 -10.63
C GLU A 140 17.71 1.89 -11.37
N ARG A 141 16.39 1.67 -11.24
CA ARG A 141 15.57 1.07 -12.32
C ARG A 141 14.07 1.13 -12.00
N TRP A 142 13.48 2.31 -12.20
CA TRP A 142 12.05 2.48 -12.51
C TRP A 142 11.96 3.28 -13.83
N PRO A 143 11.10 2.93 -14.80
CA PRO A 143 11.35 3.20 -16.22
C PRO A 143 11.19 4.69 -16.56
N CYS A 144 12.28 5.35 -16.96
CA CYS A 144 12.23 6.54 -17.82
C CYS A 144 13.52 6.70 -18.65
N HIS A 145 13.89 5.65 -19.38
CA HIS A 145 14.67 5.76 -20.63
C HIS A 145 14.73 4.38 -21.31
N ARG A 146 13.65 4.00 -21.99
CA ARG A 146 13.75 3.08 -23.14
C ARG A 146 13.68 3.98 -24.37
N SER A 147 14.84 4.24 -24.99
CA SER A 147 14.92 4.84 -26.30
C SER A 147 14.09 3.99 -27.27
N GLN A 148 13.18 4.64 -27.97
CA GLN A 148 12.53 4.07 -29.15
C GLN A 148 13.63 3.74 -30.16
N THR A 149 13.84 2.46 -30.43
CA THR A 149 14.52 1.95 -31.62
C THR A 149 13.78 0.72 -32.08
#